data_AF-A0A3M0LC47-F1
#
_entry.id   AF-A0A3M0LC47-F1
#
_cell.length_a   1.000
_cell.length_b   1.000
_cell.length_c   1.000
_cell.angle_alpha   90.00
_cell.angle_beta   90.00
_cell.angle_gamma   90.00
#
_symmetry.space_group_name_H-M   'P 1'
#
loop_
_entity.id
_entity.type
_entity.pdbx_description
1 polymer ?
#
loop_
_entity_poly.entity_id
_entity_poly.type
_entity_poly.pdbx_seq_one_letter_code
_entity_poly.pdbx_strand_id
1 'polypeptide(L)'
;MAALRAVFGAAALAPPRRSPGAAPAAAPARGGLDLSGTPVTYGGLDNLVSLAHLAHLDLSGCPHLSDWALGRLHVFSGTLQHLALARCPQVSERGLAALHHLSSLRSLDLSGIPVPSPGRFRALLEAALPGCRILGLEEPRE
;
A
#
# COMPACT_ATOMS: atom_id res chain seq x y z
N MET A 1 -19.32 11.34 5.87
CA MET A 1 -19.21 11.11 4.41
C MET A 1 -18.54 12.30 3.72
N ALA A 2 -17.23 12.52 3.91
CA ALA A 2 -16.52 13.65 3.28
C ALA A 2 -15.09 13.33 2.81
N ALA A 3 -14.45 12.26 3.31
CA ALA A 3 -13.05 11.97 3.00
C ALA A 3 -12.78 11.48 1.57
N LEU A 4 -13.81 10.99 0.84
CA LEU A 4 -13.59 10.38 -0.48
C LEU A 4 -13.41 11.38 -1.64
N ARG A 5 -13.76 12.67 -1.46
CA ARG A 5 -13.74 13.64 -2.60
C ARG A 5 -12.37 14.28 -2.85
N ALA A 6 -11.41 14.19 -1.91
CA ALA A 6 -10.14 14.92 -1.99
C ALA A 6 -8.98 14.13 -2.63
N VAL A 7 -9.09 12.80 -2.78
CA VAL A 7 -8.04 11.97 -3.41
C VAL A 7 -8.08 12.06 -4.94
N PHE A 8 -9.22 12.42 -5.52
CA PHE A 8 -9.45 12.49 -6.96
C PHE A 8 -8.80 13.74 -7.59
N GLY A 9 -7.48 13.72 -7.76
CA GLY A 9 -6.80 14.60 -8.71
C GLY A 9 -7.19 14.23 -10.15
N ALA A 10 -8.24 14.86 -10.68
CA ALA A 10 -8.56 15.20 -12.07
C ALA A 10 -8.15 14.30 -13.29
N ALA A 11 -7.74 13.04 -13.16
CA ALA A 11 -7.28 12.26 -14.30
C ALA A 11 -7.90 10.85 -14.41
N ALA A 12 -8.65 10.68 -15.50
CA ALA A 12 -8.85 9.45 -16.28
C ALA A 12 -9.62 8.27 -15.66
N LEU A 13 -10.93 8.30 -15.91
CA LEU A 13 -11.76 7.26 -16.53
C LEU A 13 -11.06 5.91 -16.88
N ALA A 14 -11.25 4.89 -16.06
CA ALA A 14 -11.30 3.48 -16.51
C ALA A 14 -12.07 2.62 -15.47
N PRO A 15 -12.99 1.72 -15.89
CA PRO A 15 -13.64 0.81 -14.96
C PRO A 15 -12.64 -0.30 -14.55
N PRO A 16 -12.42 -0.57 -13.25
CA PRO A 16 -11.52 -1.62 -12.84
C PRO A 16 -12.11 -2.99 -13.22
N ARG A 17 -11.37 -3.74 -14.03
CA ARG A 17 -11.67 -5.14 -14.35
C ARG A 17 -11.59 -5.95 -13.06
N ARG A 18 -12.74 -6.47 -12.65
CA ARG A 18 -12.94 -7.39 -11.51
C ARG A 18 -11.95 -8.55 -11.54
N SER A 19 -11.06 -8.63 -10.56
CA SER A 19 -10.52 -9.90 -10.05
C SER A 19 -11.41 -10.37 -8.89
N PRO A 20 -11.83 -11.64 -8.84
CA PRO A 20 -12.67 -12.14 -7.76
C PRO A 20 -11.79 -12.51 -6.58
N GLY A 21 -11.73 -11.64 -5.56
CA GLY A 21 -11.09 -12.03 -4.29
C GLY A 21 -10.56 -10.88 -3.44
N ALA A 22 -11.42 -9.94 -3.02
CA ALA A 22 -11.23 -9.16 -1.79
C ALA A 22 -12.37 -8.14 -1.60
N ALA A 23 -13.48 -8.58 -1.01
CA ALA A 23 -14.40 -7.75 -0.21
C ALA A 23 -15.27 -8.75 0.57
N PRO A 24 -15.56 -8.55 1.87
CA PRO A 24 -15.92 -7.27 2.47
C PRO A 24 -15.24 -6.99 3.82
N ALA A 25 -14.88 -5.74 4.10
CA ALA A 25 -14.56 -5.31 5.46
C ALA A 25 -15.23 -3.98 5.79
N ALA A 26 -16.56 -3.98 5.72
CA ALA A 26 -17.34 -3.17 6.65
C ALA A 26 -17.29 -3.87 8.01
N ALA A 27 -16.36 -3.45 8.87
CA ALA A 27 -16.32 -3.82 10.29
C ALA A 27 -16.30 -2.53 11.13
N PRO A 28 -16.98 -2.51 12.29
CA PRO A 28 -17.02 -1.34 13.14
C PRO A 28 -15.69 -1.19 13.91
N ALA A 29 -15.18 0.04 14.02
CA ALA A 29 -14.00 0.47 14.78
C ALA A 29 -12.61 0.05 14.22
N ARG A 30 -11.78 1.06 13.88
CA ARG A 30 -10.51 1.06 13.10
C ARG A 30 -10.73 1.04 11.58
N GLY A 31 -10.41 2.16 10.92
CA GLY A 31 -10.77 2.40 9.52
C GLY A 31 -9.89 1.61 8.55
N GLY A 32 -10.53 0.89 7.62
CA GLY A 32 -9.89 0.38 6.40
C GLY A 32 -10.17 1.31 5.23
N LEU A 33 -9.17 1.60 4.42
CA LEU A 33 -9.28 2.45 3.24
C LEU A 33 -8.77 1.69 2.02
N ASP A 34 -9.64 1.54 1.03
CA ASP A 34 -9.32 0.96 -0.27
C ASP A 34 -9.22 2.09 -1.30
N LEU A 35 -8.04 2.24 -1.88
CA LEU A 35 -7.70 3.16 -2.96
C LEU A 35 -7.14 2.39 -4.17
N SER A 36 -7.40 1.09 -4.26
CA SER A 36 -6.93 0.28 -5.36
C SER A 36 -7.40 0.83 -6.72
N GLY A 37 -6.50 0.85 -7.69
CA GLY A 37 -6.75 1.38 -9.03
C GLY A 37 -6.98 2.90 -9.10
N THR A 38 -6.75 3.64 -8.01
CA THR A 38 -6.92 5.10 -8.01
C THR A 38 -5.59 5.81 -8.28
N PRO A 39 -5.60 7.00 -8.92
CA PRO A 39 -4.40 7.79 -9.14
C PRO A 39 -3.99 8.52 -7.85
N VAL A 40 -3.56 7.78 -6.82
CA VAL A 40 -3.04 8.37 -5.58
C VAL A 40 -1.70 9.02 -5.86
N THR A 41 -1.64 10.34 -5.69
CA THR A 41 -0.41 11.13 -5.80
C THR A 41 0.09 11.52 -4.41
N TYR A 42 1.33 12.04 -4.34
CA TYR A 42 1.92 12.55 -3.10
C TYR A 42 1.00 13.55 -2.36
N GLY A 43 0.32 14.44 -3.09
CA GLY A 43 -0.64 15.38 -2.51
C GLY A 43 -1.96 14.73 -2.06
N GLY A 44 -2.39 13.66 -2.74
CA GLY A 44 -3.57 12.89 -2.35
C GLY A 44 -3.37 12.19 -1.00
N LEU A 45 -2.17 11.69 -0.72
CA LEU A 45 -1.78 11.08 0.56
C LEU A 45 -1.71 12.07 1.73
N ASP A 46 -1.43 13.35 1.46
CA ASP A 46 -1.44 14.40 2.49
C ASP A 46 -2.82 14.56 3.14
N ASN A 47 -3.90 14.41 2.35
CA ASN A 47 -5.27 14.41 2.88
C ASN A 47 -5.55 13.21 3.80
N LEU A 48 -4.85 12.09 3.59
CA LEU A 48 -5.02 10.88 4.39
C LEU A 48 -4.37 11.00 5.77
N VAL A 49 -3.47 11.97 5.99
CA VAL A 49 -2.85 12.25 7.30
C VAL A 49 -3.89 12.45 8.41
N SER A 50 -5.06 12.96 8.05
CA SER A 50 -6.20 13.13 8.96
C SER A 50 -6.80 11.79 9.47
N LEU A 51 -6.53 10.67 8.79
CA LEU A 51 -6.99 9.33 9.11
C LEU A 51 -5.99 8.60 10.02
N ALA A 52 -5.61 9.21 11.14
CA ALA A 52 -4.62 8.68 12.08
C ALA A 52 -5.01 7.36 12.79
N HIS A 53 -6.16 6.76 12.45
CA HIS A 53 -6.63 5.48 12.97
C HIS A 53 -6.78 4.41 11.90
N LEU A 54 -6.09 4.58 10.77
CA LEU A 54 -6.14 3.63 9.67
C LEU A 54 -5.38 2.35 10.02
N ALA A 55 -6.05 1.21 9.91
CA ALA A 55 -5.46 -0.11 10.17
C ALA A 55 -5.21 -0.90 8.88
N HIS A 56 -5.98 -0.65 7.83
CA HIS A 56 -5.89 -1.34 6.54
C HIS A 56 -5.84 -0.32 5.42
N LEU A 57 -4.85 -0.44 4.53
CA LEU A 57 -4.68 0.43 3.38
C LEU A 57 -4.39 -0.41 2.13
N ASP A 58 -5.26 -0.31 1.14
CA ASP A 58 -5.05 -0.90 -0.18
C ASP A 58 -4.72 0.20 -1.19
N LEU A 59 -3.52 0.13 -1.78
CA LEU A 59 -3.05 1.01 -2.87
C LEU A 59 -2.73 0.17 -4.12
N SER A 60 -3.26 -1.04 -4.25
CA SER A 60 -2.95 -1.92 -5.35
C SER A 60 -3.38 -1.32 -6.70
N GLY A 61 -2.56 -1.49 -7.74
CA GLY A 61 -2.84 -0.97 -9.08
C GLY A 61 -2.83 0.55 -9.18
N CYS A 62 -2.22 1.28 -8.24
CA CYS A 62 -2.04 2.73 -8.33
C CYS A 62 -0.89 3.06 -9.30
N PRO A 63 -1.17 3.65 -10.49
CA PRO A 63 -0.13 3.91 -11.49
C PRO A 63 0.77 5.10 -11.15
N HIS A 64 0.28 6.02 -10.30
CA HIS A 64 0.97 7.26 -9.90
C HIS A 64 1.61 7.18 -8.51
N LEU A 65 1.58 6.01 -7.88
CA LEU A 65 2.16 5.82 -6.55
C LEU A 65 3.69 5.78 -6.66
N SER A 66 4.34 6.83 -6.17
CA SER A 66 5.80 6.99 -6.21
C SER A 66 6.44 6.70 -4.85
N ASP A 67 7.75 6.48 -4.85
CA ASP A 67 8.55 6.30 -3.62
C ASP A 67 8.36 7.44 -2.61
N TRP A 68 8.22 8.67 -3.12
CA TRP A 68 7.94 9.86 -2.30
C TRP A 68 6.58 9.78 -1.62
N ALA A 69 5.59 9.23 -2.30
CA ALA A 69 4.25 9.03 -1.77
C ALA A 69 4.26 7.96 -0.65
N LEU A 70 4.99 6.85 -0.84
CA LEU A 70 5.20 5.84 0.20
C LEU A 70 5.90 6.41 1.44
N GLY A 71 6.85 7.32 1.22
CA GLY A 71 7.52 8.03 2.31
C GLY A 71 6.55 8.72 3.27
N ARG A 72 5.36 9.16 2.82
CA ARG A 72 4.34 9.78 3.68
C ARG A 72 3.57 8.79 4.56
N LEU A 73 3.61 7.50 4.26
CA LEU A 73 2.92 6.49 5.07
C LEU A 73 3.50 6.39 6.49
N HIS A 74 4.67 6.97 6.76
CA HIS A 74 5.26 7.07 8.11
C HIS A 74 4.28 7.63 9.15
N VAL A 75 3.34 8.48 8.74
CA VAL A 75 2.27 9.02 9.61
C VAL A 75 1.41 7.91 10.23
N PHE A 76 1.22 6.80 9.52
CA PHE A 76 0.42 5.66 9.99
C PHE A 76 1.26 4.56 10.65
N SER A 77 2.54 4.81 10.96
CA SER A 77 3.46 3.83 11.56
C SER A 77 2.93 3.17 12.83
N GLY A 78 2.17 3.90 13.63
CA GLY A 78 1.59 3.42 14.88
C GLY A 78 0.22 2.74 14.74
N THR A 79 -0.41 2.75 13.58
CA THR A 79 -1.80 2.24 13.41
C THR A 79 -1.98 1.25 12.28
N LEU A 80 -1.18 1.36 11.23
CA LEU A 80 -1.35 0.59 10.01
C LEU A 80 -0.82 -0.83 10.21
N GLN A 81 -1.71 -1.81 10.00
CA GLN A 81 -1.43 -3.23 10.19
C GLN A 81 -1.36 -3.97 8.86
N HIS A 82 -2.09 -3.52 7.85
CA HIS A 82 -2.17 -4.17 6.55
C HIS A 82 -1.98 -3.15 5.44
N LEU A 83 -0.99 -3.39 4.57
CA LEU A 83 -0.70 -2.57 3.41
C LEU A 83 -0.63 -3.43 2.15
N ALA A 84 -1.38 -3.06 1.11
CA ALA A 84 -1.26 -3.68 -0.20
C ALA A 84 -0.76 -2.67 -1.23
N LEU A 85 0.34 -3.00 -1.91
CA LEU A 85 0.98 -2.21 -2.96
C LEU A 85 1.05 -2.99 -4.28
N ALA A 86 0.27 -4.07 -4.41
CA ALA A 86 0.33 -4.94 -5.57
C ALA A 86 0.18 -4.18 -6.89
N ARG A 87 0.95 -4.54 -7.92
CA ARG A 87 0.90 -3.92 -9.26
C ARG A 87 1.13 -2.40 -9.30
N CYS A 88 1.97 -1.86 -8.42
CA CYS A 88 2.41 -0.46 -8.49
C CYS A 88 3.73 -0.34 -9.28
N PRO A 89 3.73 0.15 -10.53
CA PRO A 89 4.92 0.15 -11.39
C PRO A 89 5.95 1.23 -11.06
N GLN A 90 5.53 2.30 -10.37
CA GLN A 90 6.40 3.43 -10.01
C GLN A 90 7.06 3.29 -8.63
N VAL A 91 6.73 2.23 -7.90
CA VAL A 91 7.31 1.93 -6.60
C VAL A 91 8.61 1.15 -6.80
N SER A 92 9.70 1.65 -6.21
CA SER A 92 11.01 1.01 -6.22
C SER A 92 11.41 0.49 -4.84
N GLU A 93 12.50 -0.26 -4.78
CA GLU A 93 13.11 -0.74 -3.53
C GLU A 93 13.38 0.41 -2.54
N ARG A 94 13.67 1.62 -3.02
CA ARG A 94 13.90 2.80 -2.16
C ARG A 94 12.63 3.26 -1.46
N GLY A 95 11.50 3.30 -2.17
CA GLY A 95 10.21 3.63 -1.58
C GLY A 95 9.73 2.57 -0.62
N LEU A 96 9.92 1.30 -0.97
CA LEU A 96 9.59 0.17 -0.10
C LEU A 96 10.48 0.11 1.14
N ALA A 97 11.75 0.49 1.02
CA ALA A 97 12.63 0.60 2.18
C ALA A 97 12.05 1.57 3.20
N ALA A 98 11.38 2.66 2.80
CA ALA A 98 10.73 3.61 3.72
C ALA A 98 9.60 2.98 4.56
N LEU A 99 9.07 1.81 4.19
CA LEU A 99 8.05 1.10 4.96
C LEU A 99 8.59 0.50 6.26
N HIS A 100 9.91 0.44 6.46
CA HIS A 100 10.51 -0.01 7.72
C HIS A 100 10.06 0.80 8.94
N HIS A 101 9.60 2.04 8.74
CA HIS A 101 9.05 2.87 9.82
C HIS A 101 7.71 2.33 10.35
N LEU A 102 7.01 1.46 9.61
CA LEU A 102 5.69 0.94 9.96
C LEU A 102 5.81 -0.22 10.96
N SER A 103 6.16 0.09 12.20
CA SER A 103 6.39 -0.91 13.26
C SER A 103 5.14 -1.72 13.65
N SER A 104 3.94 -1.19 13.37
CA SER A 104 2.67 -1.89 13.63
C SER A 104 2.22 -2.80 12.49
N LEU A 105 2.98 -2.86 11.39
CA LEU A 105 2.60 -3.56 10.18
C LEU A 105 2.75 -5.07 10.34
N ARG A 106 1.67 -5.77 10.04
CA ARG A 106 1.54 -7.24 10.16
C ARG A 106 1.50 -7.93 8.80
N SER A 107 1.03 -7.24 7.76
CA SER A 107 0.91 -7.80 6.42
C SER A 107 1.24 -6.75 5.36
N LEU A 108 2.17 -7.09 4.47
CA LEU A 108 2.58 -6.26 3.34
C LEU A 108 2.46 -7.07 2.05
N ASP A 109 1.60 -6.65 1.12
CA ASP A 109 1.49 -7.26 -0.20
C ASP A 109 2.23 -6.44 -1.27
N LEU A 110 3.20 -7.07 -1.92
CA LEU A 110 4.06 -6.50 -2.96
C LEU A 110 3.92 -7.27 -4.29
N SER A 111 2.82 -8.00 -4.47
CA SER A 111 2.58 -8.84 -5.65
C SER A 111 2.63 -8.03 -6.95
N GLY A 112 3.51 -8.42 -7.87
CA GLY A 112 3.65 -7.73 -9.16
C GLY A 112 4.29 -6.34 -9.07
N ILE A 113 5.05 -6.04 -8.02
CA ILE A 113 5.98 -4.90 -8.02
C ILE A 113 7.21 -5.29 -8.87
N PRO A 114 7.66 -4.42 -9.80
CA PRO A 114 8.89 -4.64 -10.55
C PRO A 114 10.13 -4.36 -9.70
N VAL A 115 10.55 -5.33 -8.88
CA VAL A 115 11.85 -5.29 -8.18
C VAL A 115 12.88 -6.18 -8.86
N PRO A 116 14.14 -5.75 -9.01
CA PRO A 116 15.19 -6.54 -9.66
C PRO A 116 15.58 -7.80 -8.86
N SER A 117 15.38 -7.82 -7.55
CA SER A 117 15.73 -8.97 -6.70
C SER A 117 14.71 -9.19 -5.58
N PRO A 118 13.53 -9.76 -5.89
CA PRO A 118 12.43 -9.92 -4.94
C PRO A 118 12.79 -10.78 -3.73
N GLY A 119 13.51 -11.89 -3.92
CA GLY A 119 13.91 -12.79 -2.83
C GLY A 119 14.84 -12.12 -1.81
N ARG A 120 15.88 -11.41 -2.29
CA ARG A 120 16.81 -10.67 -1.41
C ARG A 120 16.11 -9.52 -0.71
N PHE A 121 15.28 -8.78 -1.42
CA PHE A 121 14.57 -7.64 -0.87
C PHE A 121 13.54 -8.06 0.18
N ARG A 122 12.84 -9.17 -0.05
CA ARG A 122 11.95 -9.78 0.94
C ARG A 122 12.68 -10.12 2.23
N ALA A 123 13.80 -10.81 2.15
CA ALA A 123 14.59 -11.17 3.34
C ALA A 123 15.03 -9.93 4.13
N LEU A 124 15.38 -8.84 3.43
CA LEU A 124 15.74 -7.57 4.05
C LEU A 124 14.55 -6.93 4.78
N LEU A 125 13.37 -6.92 4.16
CA LEU A 125 12.15 -6.41 4.78
C LEU A 125 11.68 -7.29 5.95
N GLU A 126 11.78 -8.61 5.84
CA GLU A 126 11.48 -9.55 6.94
C GLU A 126 12.43 -9.32 8.12
N ALA A 127 13.70 -9.03 7.86
CA ALA A 127 14.65 -8.65 8.90
C ALA A 127 14.35 -7.27 9.51
N ALA A 128 13.93 -6.30 8.70
CA ALA A 128 13.57 -4.95 9.16
C ALA A 128 12.24 -4.92 9.92
N LEU A 129 11.31 -5.81 9.57
CA LEU A 129 9.96 -5.93 10.14
C LEU A 129 9.71 -7.38 10.55
N PRO A 130 10.29 -7.85 11.67
CA PRO A 130 10.22 -9.27 12.08
C PRO A 130 8.81 -9.77 12.41
N GLY A 131 7.84 -8.88 12.56
CA GLY A 131 6.42 -9.21 12.76
C GLY A 131 5.53 -9.04 11.52
N CYS A 132 6.11 -8.66 10.38
CA CYS A 132 5.37 -8.38 9.14
C CYS A 132 5.46 -9.55 8.17
N ARG A 133 4.31 -10.06 7.74
CA ARG A 133 4.22 -11.07 6.68
C ARG A 133 4.25 -10.39 5.31
N ILE A 134 5.25 -10.71 4.50
CA ILE A 134 5.39 -10.19 3.14
C ILE A 134 4.74 -11.17 2.15
N LEU A 135 3.92 -10.66 1.24
CA LEU A 135 3.22 -11.42 0.21
C LEU A 135 3.67 -10.92 -1.18
N GLY A 136 3.67 -11.82 -2.17
CA GLY A 136 3.86 -11.46 -3.58
C GLY A 136 5.31 -11.29 -4.06
N LEU A 137 6.31 -11.29 -3.17
CA LEU A 137 7.74 -11.41 -3.51
C LEU A 137 8.23 -12.88 -3.52
N GLU A 138 7.32 -13.85 -3.56
CA GLU A 138 7.71 -15.26 -3.69
C GLU A 138 8.31 -15.46 -5.08
N GLU A 139 9.52 -16.01 -5.14
CA GLU A 139 10.06 -16.53 -6.40
C GLU A 139 9.09 -17.62 -6.91
N PRO A 140 8.76 -17.64 -8.21
CA PRO A 140 8.03 -18.78 -8.75
C PRO A 140 8.88 -20.03 -8.47
N ARG A 141 8.38 -20.90 -7.59
CA ARG A 141 8.91 -22.26 -7.47
C ARG A 141 8.61 -22.94 -8.81
N GLU A 142 9.63 -23.03 -9.65
CA GLU A 142 9.64 -23.92 -10.82
C GLU A 142 9.43 -25.38 -10.41
#